data_AF-A0A919HUS2-F1
#
_entry.id   AF-A0A919HUS2-F1
#
_cell.length_a   1.000
_cell.length_b   1.000
_cell.length_c   1.000
_cell.angle_alpha   90.00
_cell.angle_beta   90.00
_cell.angle_gamma   90.00
#
_symmetry.space_group_name_H-M   'P 1'
#
loop_
_entity.id
_entity.type
_entity.pdbx_description
1 polymer ?
#
loop_
_entity_poly.entity_id
_entity_poly.type
_entity_poly.pdbx_seq_one_letter_code
_entity_poly.pdbx_strand_id
1 'polypeptide(L)'
;MLYYRPMKNLLPGSALRRSETHIARQIFSALTRVNEENGELEADIAHHWQQLTPTHWRFFLRPGIHFHHGRELEMADVIASLQRSNALPLYSHIERIESPTARTPDIHLRQPDRWLPRLLGQVPAMVLPQEWQTMNHFSSMPVGTGPYAVVRNNQNQLKIHAFEDYFGYRALIDEVNVWVLPEISEEPNGGLTLQGNTESEKAVESRLEEGCYYLLFDSRSPLGPTTRCAAG
;
A
#
# COMPACT_ATOMS: atom_id res chain seq x y z
N MET A 1 11.07 -9.05 -13.77
CA MET A 1 9.69 -9.15 -14.28
C MET A 1 9.50 -8.14 -15.40
N LEU A 2 8.80 -8.50 -16.48
CA LEU A 2 8.48 -7.58 -17.58
C LEU A 2 7.09 -6.98 -17.35
N TYR A 3 6.94 -5.69 -17.61
CA TYR A 3 5.69 -4.97 -17.44
C TYR A 3 5.51 -3.96 -18.58
N TYR A 4 4.28 -3.63 -18.94
CA TYR A 4 4.01 -2.86 -20.17
C TYR A 4 3.91 -1.34 -19.95
N ARG A 5 3.92 -0.85 -18.69
CA ARG A 5 3.71 0.57 -18.39
C ARG A 5 4.54 1.08 -17.21
N PRO A 6 5.14 2.28 -17.27
CA PRO A 6 5.91 2.81 -16.15
C PRO A 6 5.05 3.09 -14.91
N MET A 7 5.62 2.94 -13.71
CA MET A 7 4.98 3.20 -12.41
C MET A 7 5.48 4.53 -11.84
N LYS A 8 5.04 5.64 -12.44
CA LYS A 8 5.52 7.00 -12.10
C LYS A 8 5.05 7.48 -10.72
N ASN A 9 3.98 6.89 -10.19
CA ASN A 9 3.35 7.29 -8.95
C ASN A 9 3.18 6.09 -8.03
N LEU A 10 3.82 6.16 -6.86
CA LEU A 10 3.78 5.19 -5.78
C LEU A 10 3.30 5.83 -4.47
N LEU A 11 2.86 7.10 -4.51
CA LEU A 11 2.44 7.85 -3.32
C LEU A 11 1.11 7.31 -2.75
N PRO A 12 1.09 6.81 -1.50
CA PRO A 12 -0.14 6.40 -0.85
C PRO A 12 -1.15 7.55 -0.70
N GLY A 13 -2.43 7.26 -0.90
CA GLY A 13 -3.51 8.25 -0.85
C GLY A 13 -3.76 9.00 -2.17
N SER A 14 -2.94 8.77 -3.19
CA SER A 14 -3.21 9.20 -4.57
C SER A 14 -3.93 8.12 -5.37
N ALA A 15 -4.34 8.43 -6.61
CA ALA A 15 -4.91 7.42 -7.51
C ALA A 15 -3.83 6.46 -7.99
N LEU A 16 -3.82 5.25 -7.44
CA LEU A 16 -2.89 4.18 -7.78
C LEU A 16 -3.62 3.06 -8.54
N ARG A 17 -2.98 2.52 -9.59
CA ARG A 17 -3.39 1.29 -10.26
C ARG A 17 -3.07 0.09 -9.39
N ARG A 18 -3.69 -1.05 -9.68
CA ARG A 18 -3.47 -2.32 -8.97
C ARG A 18 -1.98 -2.68 -8.80
N SER A 19 -1.17 -2.54 -9.85
CA SER A 19 0.27 -2.82 -9.77
C SER A 19 1.02 -1.83 -8.88
N GLU A 20 0.65 -0.54 -8.92
CA GLU A 20 1.25 0.49 -8.06
C GLU A 20 0.83 0.28 -6.59
N THR A 21 -0.41 -0.11 -6.33
CA THR A 21 -0.90 -0.53 -5.01
C THR A 21 -0.11 -1.72 -4.47
N HIS A 22 0.15 -2.73 -5.31
CA HIS A 22 0.93 -3.90 -4.92
C HIS A 22 2.38 -3.51 -4.59
N ILE A 23 3.03 -2.68 -5.41
CA ILE A 23 4.38 -2.16 -5.12
C ILE A 23 4.39 -1.28 -3.86
N ALA A 24 3.39 -0.42 -3.66
CA ALA A 24 3.29 0.41 -2.45
C ALA A 24 3.21 -0.44 -1.17
N ARG A 25 2.54 -1.60 -1.20
CA ARG A 25 2.52 -2.58 -0.09
C ARG A 25 3.89 -3.17 0.24
N GLN A 26 4.84 -3.13 -0.69
CA GLN A 26 6.22 -3.57 -0.43
C GLN A 26 7.11 -2.44 0.11
N ILE A 27 6.73 -1.19 -0.13
CA ILE A 27 7.53 0.01 0.21
C ILE A 27 7.11 0.59 1.56
N PHE A 28 5.83 0.57 1.88
CA PHE A 28 5.30 1.20 3.09
C PHE A 28 4.64 0.16 4.00
N SER A 29 4.64 0.48 5.29
CA SER A 29 3.86 -0.22 6.30
C SER A 29 2.68 0.64 6.74
N ALA A 30 1.65 0.00 7.28
CA ALA A 30 0.50 0.65 7.86
C ALA A 30 0.36 0.25 9.34
N LEU A 31 -0.67 0.72 10.04
CA LEU A 31 -0.83 0.33 11.45
C LEU A 31 -1.13 -1.16 11.59
N THR A 32 -1.91 -1.69 10.67
CA THR A 32 -2.28 -3.11 10.59
C THR A 32 -2.03 -3.62 9.18
N ARG A 33 -2.17 -4.91 8.95
CA ARG A 33 -2.07 -5.52 7.63
C ARG A 33 -3.21 -6.50 7.42
N VAL A 34 -3.71 -6.61 6.19
CA VAL A 34 -4.62 -7.70 5.82
C VAL A 34 -3.80 -8.77 5.12
N ASN A 35 -3.84 -9.99 5.63
CA ASN A 35 -3.22 -11.14 4.99
C ASN A 35 -4.00 -11.46 3.71
N GLU A 36 -3.29 -11.52 2.58
CA GLU A 36 -3.90 -11.70 1.27
C GLU A 36 -4.37 -13.15 1.02
N GLU A 37 -3.84 -14.13 1.76
CA GLU A 37 -4.18 -15.55 1.59
C GLU A 37 -5.47 -15.93 2.32
N ASN A 38 -5.65 -15.45 3.56
CA ASN A 38 -6.80 -15.80 4.39
C ASN A 38 -7.75 -14.62 4.68
N GLY A 39 -7.39 -13.40 4.27
CA GLY A 39 -8.19 -12.19 4.45
C GLY A 39 -8.21 -11.65 5.89
N GLU A 40 -7.45 -12.26 6.80
CA GLU A 40 -7.43 -11.92 8.22
C GLU A 40 -6.63 -10.65 8.50
N LEU A 41 -6.95 -10.01 9.61
CA LEU A 41 -6.26 -8.81 10.07
C LEU A 41 -5.08 -9.19 10.96
N GLU A 42 -3.90 -8.71 10.60
CA GLU A 42 -2.63 -8.99 11.26
C GLU A 42 -1.94 -7.70 11.75
N ALA A 43 -0.97 -7.90 12.63
CA ALA A 43 -0.07 -6.86 13.10
C ALA A 43 0.89 -6.37 11.99
N ASP A 44 1.15 -5.07 12.00
CA ASP A 44 2.18 -4.44 11.17
C ASP A 44 3.02 -3.48 12.05
N ILE A 45 2.97 -2.16 11.83
CA ILE A 45 3.59 -1.17 12.75
C ILE A 45 2.99 -1.31 14.16
N ALA A 46 1.66 -1.46 14.25
CA ALA A 46 1.01 -1.79 15.50
C ALA A 46 1.05 -3.30 15.72
N HIS A 47 1.66 -3.72 16.83
CA HIS A 47 1.69 -5.13 17.22
C HIS A 47 0.42 -5.58 17.93
N HIS A 48 -0.38 -4.62 18.42
CA HIS A 48 -1.66 -4.87 19.08
C HIS A 48 -2.57 -3.64 18.95
N TRP A 49 -3.87 -3.85 19.04
CA TRP A 49 -4.88 -2.79 19.12
C TRP A 49 -6.11 -3.28 19.87
N GLN A 50 -6.83 -2.35 20.47
CA GLN A 50 -8.04 -2.62 21.25
C GLN A 50 -9.10 -1.56 20.99
N GLN A 51 -10.35 -2.01 20.91
CA GLN A 51 -11.51 -1.14 20.90
C GLN A 51 -11.86 -0.81 22.36
N LEU A 52 -11.67 0.44 22.78
CA LEU A 52 -12.02 0.89 24.13
C LEU A 52 -13.51 1.22 24.22
N THR A 53 -14.04 1.86 23.19
CA THR A 53 -15.47 2.12 22.99
C THR A 53 -15.79 2.02 21.50
N PRO A 54 -17.07 2.02 21.08
CA PRO A 54 -17.43 2.00 19.66
C PRO A 54 -16.75 3.10 18.82
N THR A 55 -16.39 4.22 19.45
CA THR A 55 -15.77 5.41 18.82
C THR A 55 -14.34 5.69 19.30
N HIS A 56 -13.71 4.79 20.06
CA HIS A 56 -12.37 4.99 20.61
C HIS A 56 -11.53 3.73 20.48
N TRP A 57 -10.44 3.85 19.73
CA TRP A 57 -9.48 2.78 19.52
C TRP A 57 -8.11 3.16 20.07
N ARG A 58 -7.41 2.19 20.66
CA ARG A 58 -6.00 2.33 21.06
C ARG A 58 -5.15 1.34 20.30
N PHE A 59 -4.04 1.80 19.75
CA PHE A 59 -3.03 0.97 19.09
C PHE A 59 -1.74 0.96 19.91
N PHE A 60 -0.92 -0.07 19.74
CA PHE A 60 0.37 -0.25 20.41
C PHE A 60 1.45 -0.48 19.36
N LEU A 61 2.36 0.49 19.21
CA LEU A 61 3.36 0.51 18.15
C LEU A 61 4.63 -0.23 18.55
N ARG A 62 5.27 -0.91 17.59
CA ARG A 62 6.58 -1.52 17.79
C ARG A 62 7.65 -0.44 17.99
N PRO A 63 8.66 -0.68 18.84
CA PRO A 63 9.82 0.20 18.97
C PRO A 63 10.81 0.01 17.80
N GLY A 64 11.66 1.02 17.54
CA GLY A 64 12.84 0.86 16.68
C GLY A 64 12.53 0.64 15.20
N ILE A 65 11.38 1.11 14.71
CA ILE A 65 11.06 1.07 13.28
C ILE A 65 11.83 2.19 12.60
N HIS A 66 12.54 1.86 11.51
CA HIS A 66 13.25 2.84 10.70
C HIS A 66 12.61 3.00 9.34
N PHE A 67 12.64 4.22 8.82
CA PHE A 67 12.41 4.47 7.40
C PHE A 67 13.63 4.08 6.58
N HIS A 68 13.44 3.89 5.26
CA HIS A 68 14.53 3.51 4.34
C HIS A 68 15.71 4.50 4.29
N HIS A 69 15.52 5.74 4.75
CA HIS A 69 16.56 6.77 4.81
C HIS A 69 17.28 6.81 6.17
N GLY A 70 16.99 5.88 7.08
CA GLY A 70 17.68 5.70 8.36
C GLY A 70 17.06 6.46 9.55
N ARG A 71 16.10 7.37 9.33
CA ARG A 71 15.39 8.03 10.44
C ARG A 71 14.46 7.04 11.14
N GLU A 72 14.43 7.06 12.48
CA GLU A 72 13.44 6.31 13.26
C GLU A 72 12.03 6.90 13.04
N LEU A 73 11.04 6.02 12.99
CA LEU A 73 9.62 6.38 12.93
C LEU A 73 9.18 6.96 14.27
N GLU A 74 8.63 8.17 14.22
CA GLU A 74 8.11 8.88 15.38
C GLU A 74 6.58 8.90 15.38
N MET A 75 5.99 9.16 16.54
CA MET A 75 4.53 9.30 16.68
C MET A 75 3.97 10.39 15.76
N ALA A 76 4.74 11.46 15.51
CA ALA A 76 4.35 12.54 14.60
C ALA A 76 4.12 12.05 13.17
N ASP A 77 4.92 11.10 12.67
CA ASP A 77 4.77 10.51 11.34
C ASP A 77 3.46 9.73 11.21
N VAL A 78 3.12 8.97 12.26
CA VAL A 78 1.87 8.20 12.35
C VAL A 78 0.68 9.14 12.36
N ILE A 79 0.67 10.14 13.27
CA ILE A 79 -0.43 11.10 13.39
C ILE A 79 -0.62 11.85 12.07
N ALA A 80 0.44 12.39 11.49
CA ALA A 80 0.38 13.12 10.23
C ALA A 80 -0.15 12.24 9.08
N SER A 81 0.24 10.97 9.04
CA SER A 81 -0.20 10.04 8.00
C SER A 81 -1.66 9.65 8.10
N LEU A 82 -2.16 9.46 9.31
CA LEU A 82 -3.58 9.18 9.54
C LEU A 82 -4.45 10.43 9.36
N GLN A 83 -3.96 11.61 9.71
CA GLN A 83 -4.62 12.87 9.40
C GLN A 83 -4.69 13.10 7.88
N ARG A 84 -3.65 12.72 7.14
CA ARG A 84 -3.65 12.78 5.67
C ARG A 84 -4.75 11.90 5.07
N SER A 85 -4.96 10.69 5.59
CA SER A 85 -5.99 9.79 5.04
C SER A 85 -7.42 10.30 5.26
N ASN A 86 -7.64 11.16 6.27
CA ASN A 86 -8.93 11.80 6.60
C ASN A 86 -9.56 12.58 5.43
N ALA A 87 -8.74 13.07 4.49
CA ALA A 87 -9.22 13.70 3.26
C ALA A 87 -10.06 12.77 2.38
N LEU A 88 -9.97 11.45 2.58
CA LEU A 88 -10.72 10.44 1.84
C LEU A 88 -12.02 10.06 2.58
N PRO A 89 -13.14 9.86 1.86
CA PRO A 89 -14.46 9.62 2.49
C PRO A 89 -14.47 8.51 3.55
N LEU A 90 -13.75 7.41 3.31
CA LEU A 90 -13.70 6.27 4.23
C LEU A 90 -13.04 6.59 5.59
N TYR A 91 -12.21 7.61 5.67
CA TYR A 91 -11.48 7.99 6.90
C TYR A 91 -11.98 9.32 7.49
N SER A 92 -12.90 10.00 6.80
CA SER A 92 -13.44 11.32 7.18
C SER A 92 -14.10 11.37 8.57
N HIS A 93 -14.41 10.21 9.13
CA HIS A 93 -15.01 10.06 10.45
C HIS A 93 -13.98 9.97 11.58
N ILE A 94 -12.68 9.93 11.27
CA ILE A 94 -11.62 10.10 12.27
C ILE A 94 -11.69 11.55 12.76
N GLU A 95 -11.97 11.75 14.05
CA GLU A 95 -12.15 13.07 14.64
C GLU A 95 -10.83 13.64 15.14
N ARG A 96 -10.12 12.82 15.93
CA ARG A 96 -8.96 13.25 16.71
C ARG A 96 -8.04 12.07 16.94
N ILE A 97 -6.74 12.33 16.87
CA ILE A 97 -5.70 11.34 17.14
C ILE A 97 -4.80 11.94 18.22
N GLU A 98 -4.67 11.23 19.32
CA GLU A 98 -3.83 11.63 20.45
C GLU A 98 -2.89 10.51 20.82
N SER A 99 -1.86 10.83 21.59
CA SER A 99 -0.90 9.83 22.04
C SER A 99 -0.68 9.97 23.53
N PRO A 100 -1.42 9.24 24.38
CA PRO A 100 -1.24 9.29 25.83
C PRO A 100 0.16 8.85 26.28
N THR A 101 0.86 8.02 25.49
CA THR A 101 2.25 7.62 25.71
C THR A 101 3.00 7.54 24.38
N ALA A 102 4.33 7.59 24.41
CA ALA A 102 5.18 7.69 23.21
C ALA A 102 4.89 6.68 22.07
N ARG A 103 4.28 5.53 22.36
CA ARG A 103 4.03 4.45 21.38
C ARG A 103 2.59 3.93 21.39
N THR A 104 1.66 4.71 21.93
CA THR A 104 0.24 4.32 21.95
C THR A 104 -0.62 5.45 21.40
N PRO A 105 -0.99 5.42 20.10
CA PRO A 105 -1.95 6.36 19.58
C PRO A 105 -3.38 5.90 19.92
N ASP A 106 -4.16 6.87 20.41
CA ASP A 106 -5.59 6.79 20.63
C ASP A 106 -6.31 7.53 19.50
N ILE A 107 -7.19 6.82 18.80
CA ILE A 107 -7.98 7.33 17.69
C ILE A 107 -9.43 7.46 18.13
N HIS A 108 -9.95 8.68 18.06
CA HIS A 108 -11.34 9.02 18.35
C HIS A 108 -12.10 9.23 17.05
N LEU A 109 -13.31 8.68 17.00
CA LEU A 109 -14.18 8.68 15.82
C LEU A 109 -15.47 9.46 16.09
N ARG A 110 -15.98 10.16 15.07
CA ARG A 110 -17.29 10.84 15.13
C ARG A 110 -18.47 9.88 15.13
N GLN A 111 -18.28 8.67 14.59
CA GLN A 111 -19.29 7.62 14.52
C GLN A 111 -18.65 6.26 14.77
N PRO A 112 -19.40 5.26 15.29
CA PRO A 112 -18.86 3.92 15.51
C PRO A 112 -18.33 3.28 14.23
N ASP A 113 -17.10 2.77 14.28
CA ASP A 113 -16.53 1.95 13.20
C ASP A 113 -15.75 0.76 13.77
N ARG A 114 -16.28 -0.45 13.56
CA ARG A 114 -15.63 -1.70 13.94
C ARG A 114 -14.55 -2.15 12.95
N TRP A 115 -14.59 -1.60 11.74
CA TRP A 115 -13.69 -1.93 10.64
C TRP A 115 -12.49 -1.00 10.56
N LEU A 116 -12.39 -0.01 11.45
CA LEU A 116 -11.27 0.94 11.49
C LEU A 116 -9.91 0.23 11.42
N PRO A 117 -9.61 -0.83 12.21
CA PRO A 117 -8.34 -1.52 12.09
C PRO A 117 -8.08 -2.07 10.68
N ARG A 118 -9.11 -2.53 9.96
CA ARG A 118 -8.97 -3.01 8.57
C ARG A 118 -8.72 -1.86 7.58
N LEU A 119 -9.37 -0.71 7.77
CA LEU A 119 -9.14 0.49 6.97
C LEU A 119 -7.71 1.00 7.16
N LEU A 120 -7.21 0.97 8.39
CA LEU A 120 -5.86 1.41 8.75
C LEU A 120 -4.74 0.47 8.28
N GLY A 121 -5.08 -0.64 7.61
CA GLY A 121 -4.15 -1.51 6.91
C GLY A 121 -4.21 -1.39 5.38
N GLN A 122 -5.02 -0.48 4.85
CA GLN A 122 -5.10 -0.22 3.41
C GLN A 122 -4.07 0.81 2.97
N VAL A 123 -3.72 0.77 1.68
CA VAL A 123 -2.71 1.65 1.08
C VAL A 123 -2.92 3.13 1.43
N PRO A 124 -4.12 3.72 1.37
CA PRO A 124 -4.29 5.13 1.69
C PRO A 124 -3.88 5.54 3.12
N ALA A 125 -3.89 4.60 4.07
CA ALA A 125 -3.55 4.81 5.47
C ALA A 125 -2.09 4.48 5.83
N MET A 126 -1.26 4.09 4.85
CA MET A 126 0.15 3.78 5.07
C MET A 126 0.93 4.96 5.67
N VAL A 127 1.91 4.65 6.52
CA VAL A 127 2.69 5.67 7.22
C VAL A 127 3.81 6.20 6.31
N LEU A 128 3.88 7.53 6.23
CA LEU A 128 4.89 8.29 5.50
C LEU A 128 5.71 9.11 6.50
N PRO A 129 6.98 9.46 6.18
CA PRO A 129 7.73 10.44 6.95
C PRO A 129 6.99 11.79 6.87
N GLN A 130 6.80 12.49 7.98
CA GLN A 130 6.03 13.75 8.05
C GLN A 130 6.52 14.82 7.05
N GLU A 131 7.82 14.80 6.74
CA GLU A 131 8.50 15.71 5.83
C GLU A 131 8.40 15.30 4.35
N TRP A 132 7.65 14.25 4.01
CA TRP A 132 7.52 13.70 2.65
C TRP A 132 7.20 14.74 1.56
N GLN A 133 6.44 15.78 1.89
CA GLN A 133 6.06 16.84 0.94
C GLN A 133 7.25 17.68 0.47
N THR A 134 8.29 17.76 1.30
CA THR A 134 9.52 18.51 1.01
C THR A 134 10.60 17.63 0.37
N MET A 135 10.39 16.31 0.36
CA MET A 135 11.31 15.37 -0.26
C MET A 135 11.19 15.41 -1.79
N ASN A 136 12.32 15.49 -2.47
CA ASN A 136 12.36 15.53 -3.93
C ASN A 136 11.84 14.22 -4.54
N HIS A 137 10.97 14.34 -5.55
CA HIS A 137 10.49 13.20 -6.33
C HIS A 137 9.82 12.08 -5.52
N PHE A 138 9.23 12.40 -4.37
CA PHE A 138 8.67 11.40 -3.45
C PHE A 138 7.65 10.46 -4.10
N SER A 139 6.84 10.94 -5.06
CA SER A 139 5.88 10.07 -5.77
C SER A 139 6.55 8.96 -6.59
N SER A 140 7.76 9.19 -7.13
CA SER A 140 8.50 8.20 -7.92
C SER A 140 9.57 7.46 -7.12
N MET A 141 10.19 8.13 -6.16
CA MET A 141 11.24 7.60 -5.29
C MET A 141 10.80 7.76 -3.82
N PRO A 142 9.71 7.08 -3.41
CA PRO A 142 9.21 7.22 -2.05
C PRO A 142 10.16 6.61 -1.02
N VAL A 143 10.04 7.13 0.20
CA VAL A 143 10.65 6.55 1.38
C VAL A 143 9.55 6.04 2.31
N GLY A 144 9.62 4.77 2.68
CA GLY A 144 8.69 4.13 3.60
C GLY A 144 9.42 3.33 4.68
N THR A 145 8.67 2.46 5.35
CA THR A 145 9.15 1.54 6.41
C THR A 145 8.98 0.08 6.02
N GLY A 146 8.58 -0.21 4.78
CA GLY A 146 8.30 -1.55 4.29
C GLY A 146 9.55 -2.35 3.98
N PRO A 147 9.40 -3.63 3.63
CA PRO A 147 10.52 -4.56 3.41
C PRO A 147 11.40 -4.25 2.20
N TYR A 148 10.97 -3.38 1.28
CA TYR A 148 11.75 -2.98 0.12
C TYR A 148 11.84 -1.45 -0.01
N ALA A 149 13.03 -0.95 -0.35
CA ALA A 149 13.29 0.44 -0.67
C ALA A 149 13.42 0.64 -2.19
N VAL A 150 12.95 1.78 -2.71
CA VAL A 150 13.11 2.12 -4.13
C VAL A 150 14.54 2.58 -4.39
N VAL A 151 15.25 1.87 -5.27
CA VAL A 151 16.62 2.22 -5.70
C VAL A 151 16.61 3.04 -6.98
N ARG A 152 15.66 2.75 -7.88
CA ARG A 152 15.51 3.47 -9.15
C ARG A 152 14.07 3.37 -9.64
N ASN A 153 13.53 4.47 -10.13
CA ASN A 153 12.26 4.48 -10.85
C ASN A 153 12.33 5.47 -12.02
N ASN A 154 12.47 4.94 -13.23
CA ASN A 154 12.48 5.73 -14.46
C ASN A 154 11.47 5.16 -15.46
N GLN A 155 11.47 5.68 -16.70
CA GLN A 155 10.49 5.26 -17.71
C GLN A 155 10.61 3.78 -18.12
N ASN A 156 11.79 3.19 -17.97
CA ASN A 156 12.12 1.86 -18.49
C ASN A 156 12.29 0.82 -17.38
N GLN A 157 12.43 1.24 -16.12
CA GLN A 157 12.79 0.36 -15.02
C GLN A 157 12.32 0.91 -13.67
N LEU A 158 11.62 0.07 -12.92
CA LEU A 158 11.49 0.17 -11.47
C LEU A 158 12.39 -0.90 -10.83
N LYS A 159 13.25 -0.48 -9.91
CA LYS A 159 14.15 -1.34 -9.14
C LYS A 159 13.94 -1.06 -7.66
N ILE A 160 13.62 -2.11 -6.92
CA ILE A 160 13.50 -2.08 -5.46
C ILE A 160 14.47 -3.10 -4.85
N HIS A 161 14.99 -2.80 -3.67
CA HIS A 161 15.96 -3.62 -2.95
C HIS A 161 15.48 -3.91 -1.54
N ALA A 162 15.78 -5.10 -1.02
CA ALA A 162 15.44 -5.50 0.34
C ALA A 162 16.00 -4.47 1.34
N PHE A 163 15.17 -4.09 2.31
CA PHE A 163 15.56 -3.20 3.38
C PHE A 163 16.06 -4.02 4.57
N GLU A 164 17.35 -3.88 4.89
CA GLU A 164 18.01 -4.69 5.93
C GLU A 164 17.46 -4.40 7.33
N ASP A 165 17.14 -3.13 7.63
CA ASP A 165 16.62 -2.71 8.94
C ASP A 165 15.09 -2.81 9.04
N TYR A 166 14.47 -3.66 8.21
CA TYR A 166 13.03 -3.90 8.29
C TYR A 166 12.67 -4.56 9.62
N PHE A 167 11.68 -4.01 10.33
CA PHE A 167 11.30 -4.45 11.67
C PHE A 167 10.60 -5.83 11.71
N GLY A 168 10.20 -6.35 10.55
CA GLY A 168 9.64 -7.69 10.39
C GLY A 168 10.69 -8.68 9.92
N TYR A 169 10.25 -9.69 9.16
CA TYR A 169 11.19 -10.57 8.46
C TYR A 169 11.73 -9.88 7.22
N ARG A 170 13.05 -9.84 7.09
CA ARG A 170 13.72 -9.37 5.88
C ARG A 170 13.16 -10.12 4.66
N ALA A 171 12.96 -9.38 3.58
CA ALA A 171 12.62 -9.97 2.29
C ALA A 171 13.66 -11.04 1.89
N LEU A 172 13.18 -12.17 1.39
CA LEU A 172 14.03 -13.27 0.91
C LEU A 172 14.69 -12.95 -0.44
N ILE A 173 14.09 -12.04 -1.22
CA ILE A 173 14.62 -11.61 -2.51
C ILE A 173 15.34 -10.28 -2.29
N ASP A 174 16.63 -10.25 -2.59
CA ASP A 174 17.46 -9.06 -2.39
C ASP A 174 17.06 -7.90 -3.31
N GLU A 175 16.69 -8.22 -4.55
CA GLU A 175 16.44 -7.22 -5.57
C GLU A 175 15.31 -7.63 -6.51
N VAL A 176 14.36 -6.72 -6.72
CA VAL A 176 13.28 -6.90 -7.69
C VAL A 176 13.40 -5.84 -8.77
N ASN A 177 13.56 -6.30 -10.01
CA ASN A 177 13.60 -5.47 -11.21
C ASN A 177 12.33 -5.64 -12.04
N VAL A 178 11.60 -4.56 -12.24
CA VAL A 178 10.46 -4.46 -13.15
C VAL A 178 10.88 -3.65 -14.36
N TRP A 179 11.07 -4.32 -15.49
CA TRP A 179 11.44 -3.69 -16.76
C TRP A 179 10.18 -3.32 -17.54
N VAL A 180 10.15 -2.08 -18.03
CA VAL A 180 9.02 -1.54 -18.79
C VAL A 180 9.33 -1.66 -20.27
N LEU A 181 8.53 -2.47 -20.97
CA LEU A 181 8.62 -2.67 -22.42
C LEU A 181 7.30 -2.19 -23.06
N PRO A 182 7.31 -1.04 -23.76
CA PRO A 182 6.09 -0.42 -24.31
C PRO A 182 5.36 -1.25 -25.37
N GLU A 183 6.06 -2.17 -26.02
CA GLU A 183 5.55 -2.99 -27.13
C GLU A 183 5.65 -4.47 -26.77
N ILE A 184 4.59 -5.00 -26.17
CA ILE A 184 4.31 -6.44 -26.25
C ILE A 184 3.12 -6.56 -27.20
N SER A 185 3.42 -6.48 -28.50
CA SER A 185 2.51 -6.89 -29.55
C SER A 185 2.40 -8.42 -29.51
N GLU A 186 1.18 -8.90 -29.28
CA GLU A 186 0.74 -10.30 -29.44
C GLU A 186 1.47 -11.34 -28.57
N GLU A 187 0.77 -11.77 -27.50
CA GLU A 187 1.09 -12.86 -26.58
C GLU A 187 2.32 -12.71 -25.65
N PRO A 188 2.14 -12.22 -24.41
CA PRO A 188 3.17 -12.35 -23.40
C PRO A 188 3.20 -13.80 -22.90
N ASN A 189 4.17 -14.58 -23.36
CA ASN A 189 4.69 -15.69 -22.55
C ASN A 189 5.45 -15.11 -21.34
N GLY A 190 4.69 -14.54 -20.39
CA GLY A 190 5.20 -14.06 -19.11
C GLY A 190 5.53 -15.25 -18.22
N GLY A 191 6.73 -15.82 -18.39
CA GLY A 191 7.23 -16.88 -17.52
C GLY A 191 7.93 -16.33 -16.29
N LEU A 192 7.60 -16.85 -15.10
CA LEU A 192 8.50 -16.82 -13.94
C LEU A 192 9.67 -17.77 -14.24
N THR A 193 10.90 -17.24 -14.27
CA THR A 193 12.09 -18.09 -14.36
C THR A 193 12.78 -18.08 -13.00
N LEU A 194 12.53 -19.12 -12.21
CA LEU A 194 13.31 -19.40 -11.01
C LEU A 194 14.61 -20.08 -11.46
N GLN A 195 15.73 -19.34 -11.44
CA GLN A 195 17.05 -19.95 -11.65
C GLN A 195 17.57 -20.47 -10.31
N GLY A 196 17.30 -21.74 -10.02
CA GLY A 196 18.03 -22.52 -9.03
C GLY A 196 19.21 -23.26 -9.69
N ASN A 197 20.15 -23.78 -8.89
CA ASN A 197 21.29 -24.57 -9.38
C ASN A 197 20.90 -25.94 -10.00
N THR A 198 19.61 -26.27 -10.05
CA THR A 198 19.08 -27.54 -10.58
C THR A 198 17.85 -27.28 -11.45
N GLU A 199 17.77 -27.96 -12.60
CA GLU A 199 16.82 -27.68 -13.70
C GLU A 199 15.35 -28.09 -13.46
N SER A 200 14.97 -28.63 -12.31
CA SER A 200 13.61 -29.15 -12.12
C SER A 200 12.68 -28.17 -11.39
N GLU A 201 11.47 -28.05 -11.95
CA GLU A 201 10.26 -27.40 -11.43
C GLU A 201 10.00 -25.95 -11.88
N LYS A 202 9.54 -25.81 -13.12
CA LYS A 202 8.74 -24.66 -13.55
C LYS A 202 7.26 -24.98 -13.29
N ALA A 203 6.73 -24.55 -12.15
CA ALA A 203 5.29 -24.48 -11.94
C ALA A 203 4.78 -23.10 -12.39
N VAL A 204 3.81 -23.08 -13.31
CA VAL A 204 3.08 -21.85 -13.67
C VAL A 204 1.83 -21.82 -12.79
N GLU A 205 1.85 -21.00 -11.74
CA GLU A 205 0.67 -20.74 -10.93
C GLU A 205 -0.10 -19.55 -11.54
N SER A 206 -1.28 -19.81 -12.10
CA SER A 206 -2.24 -18.77 -12.49
C SER A 206 -3.39 -18.76 -11.49
N ARG A 207 -3.59 -17.64 -10.80
CA ARG A 207 -4.74 -17.43 -9.92
C ARG A 207 -5.75 -16.53 -10.61
N LEU A 208 -7.02 -16.95 -10.61
CA LEU A 208 -8.15 -16.08 -10.97
C LEU A 208 -8.25 -15.00 -9.90
N GLU A 209 -7.95 -13.76 -10.29
CA GLU A 209 -8.13 -12.62 -9.41
C GLU A 209 -9.63 -12.30 -9.30
N GLU A 210 -10.12 -12.14 -8.07
CA GLU A 210 -11.47 -11.65 -7.83
C GLU A 210 -11.55 -10.16 -8.20
N GLY A 211 -12.35 -9.85 -9.21
CA GLY A 211 -12.62 -8.49 -9.66
C GLY A 211 -13.90 -8.44 -10.48
N CYS A 212 -14.45 -7.25 -10.65
CA CYS A 212 -15.59 -7.02 -11.54
C CYS A 212 -15.25 -5.93 -12.55
N TYR A 213 -15.73 -6.12 -13.78
CA TYR A 213 -15.77 -5.06 -14.77
C TYR A 213 -17.12 -4.36 -14.66
N TYR A 214 -17.11 -3.04 -14.55
CA TYR A 214 -18.31 -2.22 -14.52
C TYR A 214 -18.18 -1.08 -15.52
N LEU A 215 -19.29 -0.75 -16.17
CA LEU A 215 -19.40 0.44 -17.01
C LEU A 215 -19.90 1.58 -16.14
N LEU A 216 -19.07 2.61 -15.94
CA LEU A 216 -19.50 3.84 -15.29
C LEU A 216 -20.17 4.74 -16.31
N PHE A 217 -21.34 5.22 -15.95
CA PHE A 217 -22.12 6.12 -16.77
C PHE A 217 -22.08 7.54 -16.20
N ASP A 218 -21.62 8.52 -16.99
CA ASP A 218 -21.70 9.92 -16.59
C ASP A 218 -23.11 10.46 -16.89
N SER A 219 -23.92 10.57 -15.84
CA SER A 219 -25.28 11.13 -15.93
C SER A 219 -25.31 12.62 -16.30
N ARG A 220 -24.17 13.32 -16.26
CA ARG A 220 -24.04 14.71 -16.71
C ARG A 220 -23.77 14.80 -18.22
N SER A 221 -23.46 13.69 -18.87
CA SER A 221 -23.30 13.65 -20.33
C SER A 221 -24.66 13.79 -21.01
N PRO A 222 -24.81 14.62 -22.05
CA PRO A 222 -26.06 14.74 -22.82
C PRO A 222 -26.44 13.44 -23.56
N LEU A 223 -25.52 12.48 -23.70
CA LEU A 223 -25.77 11.12 -24.20
C LEU A 223 -26.36 10.18 -23.11
N GLY A 224 -26.67 10.79 -21.96
CA GLY A 224 -27.16 10.26 -20.68
C GLY A 224 -28.45 9.42 -20.66
N PRO A 225 -29.57 9.94 -21.18
CA PRO A 225 -30.86 9.44 -20.73
C PRO A 225 -31.43 8.26 -21.53
N THR A 226 -30.93 7.99 -22.75
CA THR A 226 -31.72 7.26 -23.76
C THR A 226 -31.44 5.76 -23.88
N THR A 227 -30.50 5.19 -23.14
CA THR A 227 -30.16 3.75 -23.22
C THR A 227 -30.10 3.10 -21.83
N ARG A 228 -31.12 3.33 -20.99
CA ARG A 228 -31.40 2.40 -19.89
C ARG A 228 -32.30 1.31 -20.43
N CYS A 229 -31.84 0.06 -20.36
CA CYS A 229 -32.47 -1.18 -20.84
C CYS A 229 -32.06 -1.67 -22.24
N ALA A 230 -30.81 -2.10 -22.40
CA ALA A 230 -30.45 -3.22 -23.29
C ALA A 230 -28.98 -3.65 -23.04
N ALA A 231 -28.75 -4.46 -22.01
CA ALA A 231 -27.60 -5.36 -21.94
C ALA A 231 -28.00 -6.47 -20.96
N GLY A 232 -28.42 -7.60 -21.51
CA GLY A 232 -28.59 -8.86 -20.79
C GLY A 232 -27.28 -9.64 -20.73
#